data_AF-A0A3D4TAL6-F1
#
_entry.id   AF-A0A3D4TAL6-F1
#
_cell.length_a   1.000
_cell.length_b   1.000
_cell.length_c   1.000
_cell.angle_alpha   90.00
_cell.angle_beta   90.00
_cell.angle_gamma   90.00
#
_symmetry.space_group_name_H-M   'P 1'
#
loop_
_entity.id
_entity.type
_entity.pdbx_description
1 polymer ?
#
loop_
_entity_poly.entity_id
_entity_poly.type
_entity_poly.pdbx_seq_one_letter_code
_entity_poly.pdbx_strand_id
1 'polypeptide(L)'
;NCGAKSCPAIAFYTPDKIEQQLLLATKVFLQQETMIDESTRSVTTTKIIQWFIGDFGGRKKVLELLSTITGKDLSNYRLKFAPYDWTKQLLHFQE
;
A
#
# COMPACT_ATOMS: atom_id res chain seq x y z
N ASN A 1 -10.04 -4.42 -14.56
CA ASN A 1 -9.39 -5.16 -13.45
C ASN A 1 -8.06 -5.72 -13.92
N CYS A 2 -6.94 -5.20 -13.39
CA CYS A 2 -5.57 -5.53 -13.83
C CYS A 2 -5.15 -6.97 -13.50
N GLY A 3 -5.69 -7.57 -12.44
CA GLY A 3 -5.42 -8.96 -12.05
C GLY A 3 -3.95 -9.27 -11.76
N ALA A 4 -3.12 -8.26 -11.45
CA ALA A 4 -1.73 -8.49 -11.04
C ALA A 4 -1.66 -8.81 -9.54
N LYS A 5 -0.64 -9.55 -9.12
CA LYS A 5 -0.41 -9.93 -7.71
C LYS A 5 -0.34 -8.72 -6.76
N SER A 6 0.17 -7.60 -7.25
CA SER A 6 0.26 -6.33 -6.50
C SER A 6 -0.95 -5.41 -6.67
N CYS A 7 -2.05 -5.86 -7.28
CA CYS A 7 -3.29 -5.07 -7.38
C CYS A 7 -4.08 -5.18 -6.04
N PRO A 8 -4.67 -4.08 -5.54
CA PRO A 8 -5.48 -4.11 -4.32
C PRO A 8 -6.71 -5.02 -4.49
N ALA A 9 -7.15 -5.62 -3.38
CA ALA A 9 -8.36 -6.43 -3.34
C ALA A 9 -9.58 -5.61 -3.79
N ILE A 10 -10.38 -6.17 -4.70
CA ILE A 10 -11.58 -5.54 -5.23
C ILE A 10 -12.77 -5.94 -4.36
N ALA A 11 -13.41 -4.96 -3.72
CA ALA A 11 -14.63 -5.14 -2.94
C ALA A 11 -15.78 -4.33 -3.55
N PHE A 12 -17.01 -4.74 -3.24
CA PHE A 12 -18.19 -3.93 -3.56
C PHE A 12 -18.31 -2.75 -2.58
N TYR A 13 -18.52 -1.56 -3.13
CA TYR A 13 -18.67 -0.33 -2.35
C TYR A 13 -20.13 0.13 -2.31
N THR A 14 -20.56 0.73 -1.20
CA THR A 14 -21.89 1.36 -1.09
C THR A 14 -21.75 2.87 -0.96
N PRO A 15 -22.63 3.68 -1.58
CA PRO A 15 -22.51 5.14 -1.55
C PRO A 15 -22.47 5.72 -0.13
N ASP A 16 -23.23 5.14 0.80
CA ASP A 16 -23.29 5.57 2.20
C ASP A 16 -22.03 5.26 3.02
N LYS A 17 -21.14 4.39 2.54
CA LYS A 17 -19.94 3.94 3.26
C LYS A 17 -18.64 4.09 2.46
N ILE A 18 -18.69 4.74 1.29
CA ILE A 18 -17.59 4.78 0.34
C ILE A 18 -16.27 5.24 0.99
N GLU A 19 -16.28 6.31 1.77
CA GLU A 19 -15.09 6.84 2.44
C GLU A 19 -14.47 5.82 3.40
N GLN A 20 -15.29 5.19 4.25
CA GLN A 20 -14.84 4.20 5.22
C GLN A 20 -14.26 2.97 4.54
N GLN A 21 -14.90 2.53 3.45
CA GLN A 21 -14.47 1.36 2.69
C GLN A 21 -13.19 1.63 1.91
N LEU A 22 -13.02 2.83 1.34
CA LEU A 22 -11.78 3.24 0.70
C LEU A 22 -10.63 3.33 1.70
N LEU A 23 -10.86 3.93 2.88
CA LEU A 23 -9.86 3.98 3.95
C LEU A 23 -9.44 2.58 4.41
N LEU A 24 -10.40 1.66 4.57
CA LEU A 24 -10.11 0.28 4.92
C LEU A 24 -9.30 -0.42 3.83
N ALA A 25 -9.69 -0.27 2.56
CA ALA A 25 -8.98 -0.85 1.42
C ALA A 25 -7.54 -0.32 1.34
N THR A 26 -7.34 0.99 1.51
CA THR A 26 -6.00 1.60 1.57
C THR A 26 -5.17 1.03 2.70
N LYS A 27 -5.73 0.93 3.91
CA LYS A 27 -5.03 0.37 5.08
C LYS A 27 -4.61 -1.07 4.83
N VAL A 28 -5.53 -1.93 4.41
CA VAL A 28 -5.26 -3.35 4.13
C VAL A 28 -4.20 -3.50 3.05
N PHE A 29 -4.34 -2.78 1.94
CA PHE A 29 -3.39 -2.82 0.84
C PHE A 29 -1.98 -2.41 1.28
N LEU A 30 -1.83 -1.29 1.99
CA LEU A 30 -0.52 -0.81 2.43
C LEU A 30 0.08 -1.66 3.55
N GLN A 31 -0.73 -2.29 4.40
CA GLN A 31 -0.24 -3.28 5.36
C GLN A 31 0.34 -4.52 4.67
N GLN A 32 -0.29 -4.99 3.58
CA GLN A 32 0.18 -6.14 2.83
C GLN A 32 1.44 -5.84 2.01
N GLU A 33 1.50 -4.65 1.41
CA GLU A 33 2.59 -4.27 0.50
C GLU A 33 3.77 -3.58 1.20
N THR A 34 3.73 -3.41 2.53
CA THR A 34 4.79 -2.73 3.29
C THR A 34 5.52 -3.69 4.22
N MET A 35 6.83 -3.79 4.06
CA MET A 35 7.73 -4.52 4.94
C MET A 35 8.67 -3.57 5.67
N ILE A 36 8.82 -3.78 6.98
CA ILE A 36 9.72 -3.02 7.85
C ILE A 36 10.90 -3.91 8.25
N ASP A 37 12.11 -3.43 7.99
CA ASP A 37 13.35 -4.03 8.46
C ASP A 37 13.97 -3.11 9.53
N GLU A 38 13.83 -3.55 10.79
CA GLU A 38 14.32 -2.86 11.98
C GLU A 38 15.85 -2.83 12.02
N SER A 39 16.53 -3.86 11.50
CA SER A 39 17.99 -3.99 11.56
C SER A 39 18.69 -2.94 10.69
N THR A 40 18.11 -2.64 9.53
CA THR A 40 18.63 -1.64 8.59
C THR A 40 17.91 -0.29 8.68
N ARG A 41 16.92 -0.17 9.59
CA ARG A 41 15.99 0.96 9.66
C ARG A 41 15.45 1.33 8.29
N SER A 42 14.91 0.36 7.56
CA SER A 42 14.34 0.59 6.24
C SER A 42 12.91 0.07 6.12
N VAL A 43 12.09 0.80 5.37
CA VAL A 43 10.72 0.42 5.06
C VAL A 43 10.60 0.30 3.55
N THR A 44 10.15 -0.85 3.06
CA THR A 44 9.93 -1.11 1.65
C THR A 44 8.43 -1.20 1.40
N THR A 45 7.89 -0.36 0.51
CA THR A 45 6.45 -0.35 0.17
C THR A 45 6.21 -0.54 -1.33
N THR A 46 4.96 -0.52 -1.78
CA THR A 46 4.57 -0.73 -3.17
C THR A 46 5.17 0.28 -4.16
N LYS A 47 5.44 -0.17 -5.38
CA LYS A 47 5.85 0.67 -6.52
C LYS A 47 4.80 1.73 -6.89
N ILE A 48 3.52 1.50 -6.60
CA ILE A 48 2.45 2.45 -6.92
C ILE A 48 2.68 3.79 -6.21
N ILE A 49 3.04 3.77 -4.93
CA ILE A 49 3.40 4.99 -4.19
C ILE A 49 4.59 5.68 -4.85
N GLN A 50 5.56 4.94 -5.40
CA GLN A 50 6.69 5.55 -6.10
C GLN A 50 6.26 6.33 -7.34
N TRP A 51 5.35 5.76 -8.14
CA TRP A 51 4.86 6.41 -9.36
C TRP A 51 4.11 7.69 -9.07
N PHE A 52 3.31 7.70 -8.00
CA PHE A 52 2.45 8.83 -7.61
C PHE A 52 2.99 9.59 -6.40
N ILE A 53 4.30 9.54 -6.14
CA ILE A 53 4.87 10.07 -4.89
C ILE A 53 4.61 11.57 -4.69
N GLY A 54 4.44 12.32 -5.79
CA GLY A 54 4.05 13.73 -5.75
C GLY A 54 2.67 13.94 -5.12
N ASP A 55 1.71 13.07 -5.45
CA ASP A 55 0.33 13.12 -4.94
C ASP A 55 0.28 12.82 -3.44
N PHE A 56 1.24 12.03 -2.94
CA PHE A 56 1.40 11.77 -1.52
C PHE A 56 2.15 12.87 -0.76
N GLY A 57 2.56 13.97 -1.41
CA GLY A 57 3.34 15.04 -0.78
C GLY A 57 4.80 14.69 -0.53
N GLY A 58 5.34 13.72 -1.28
CA GLY A 58 6.75 13.33 -1.24
C GLY A 58 7.11 12.33 -0.14
N ARG A 59 8.40 11.96 -0.10
CA ARG A 59 8.90 10.84 0.73
C ARG A 59 8.60 10.97 2.22
N LYS A 60 8.68 12.17 2.78
CA LYS A 60 8.41 12.42 4.22
C LYS A 60 6.95 12.14 4.57
N LYS A 61 6.01 12.60 3.73
CA LYS A 61 4.58 12.36 3.90
C LYS A 61 4.18 10.91 3.67
N VAL A 62 4.88 10.21 2.78
CA VAL A 62 4.75 8.74 2.67
C VAL A 62 5.17 8.04 3.97
N LEU A 63 6.29 8.43 4.59
CA LEU A 63 6.71 7.84 5.87
C LEU A 63 5.71 8.13 6.99
N GLU A 64 5.11 9.33 7.04
CA GLU A 64 4.05 9.68 7.99
C GLU A 64 2.78 8.83 7.79
N LEU A 65 2.36 8.64 6.54
CA LEU A 65 1.25 7.76 6.19
C LEU A 65 1.51 6.31 6.64
N LEU A 66 2.68 5.77 6.28
CA LEU A 66 3.06 4.40 6.66
C LEU A 66 3.20 4.26 8.18
N SER A 67 3.65 5.31 8.88
CA SER A 67 3.71 5.31 10.35
C SER A 67 2.32 5.17 10.96
N THR A 68 1.34 5.90 10.41
CA THR A 68 -0.06 5.84 10.84
C THR A 68 -0.67 4.46 10.58
N ILE A 69 -0.40 3.87 9.41
CA ILE A 69 -0.97 2.57 9.00
C ILE A 69 -0.36 1.40 9.79
N THR A 70 0.94 1.46 10.08
CA THR A 70 1.68 0.39 10.76
C THR A 70 1.69 0.54 12.28
N GLY A 71 1.36 1.73 12.80
CA GLY A 71 1.43 2.05 14.23
C GLY A 71 2.86 2.20 14.75
N LYS A 72 3.85 2.38 13.88
CA LYS A 72 5.27 2.55 14.23
C LYS A 72 5.78 3.90 13.74
N ASP A 73 6.66 4.55 14.50
CA ASP A 73 7.33 5.76 14.01
C ASP A 73 8.42 5.39 13.00
N LEU A 74 8.22 5.79 11.74
CA LEU A 74 9.14 5.55 10.63
C LEU A 74 9.86 6.83 10.17
N SER A 75 9.80 7.92 10.94
CA SER A 75 10.36 9.22 10.57
C SER A 75 11.85 9.20 10.23
N ASN A 76 12.62 8.29 10.85
CA ASN A 76 14.05 8.09 10.63
C ASN A 76 14.37 6.88 9.75
N TYR A 77 13.37 6.24 9.14
CA TYR A 77 13.57 5.06 8.29
C TYR A 77 13.91 5.44 6.84
N ARG A 78 14.74 4.61 6.21
CA ARG A 78 15.00 4.70 4.77
C ARG A 78 13.83 4.10 3.99
N LEU A 79 13.09 4.95 3.28
CA LEU A 79 12.05 4.50 2.35
C LEU A 79 12.66 3.82 1.11
N LYS A 80 12.16 2.63 0.79
CA LYS A 80 12.47 1.83 -0.41
C LYS A 80 11.16 1.43 -1.09
N PHE A 81 11.25 0.99 -2.33
CA PHE A 81 10.08 0.54 -3.11
C PHE A 81 10.34 -0.85 -3.67
N ALA A 82 9.37 -1.75 -3.49
CA ALA A 82 9.40 -3.08 -4.07
C ALA A 82 9.31 -3.01 -5.61
N PRO A 83 9.93 -3.96 -6.33
CA PRO A 83 9.65 -4.11 -7.75
C PRO A 83 8.16 -4.43 -7.95
N TYR A 84 7.56 -3.93 -9.03
CA TYR A 84 6.17 -4.24 -9.35
C TYR A 84 6.11 -5.57 -10.10
N ASP A 85 5.39 -6.55 -9.54
CA ASP A 85 5.22 -7.85 -10.16
C ASP A 85 4.02 -7.81 -11.12
N TRP A 86 4.31 -7.84 -12.42
CA TRP A 86 3.31 -7.87 -13.49
C TRP A 86 2.69 -9.25 -13.71
N THR A 87 3.13 -10.26 -12.97
CA THR A 87 2.60 -11.62 -13.08
C THR A 87 1.11 -11.61 -12.71
N LYS A 88 0.27 -12.02 -13.67
CA LYS A 88 -1.18 -12.06 -13.49
C LYS A 88 -1.53 -13.16 -12.48
N GLN A 89 -2.19 -12.79 -11.38
CA GLN A 89 -2.96 -13.72 -10.57
C GLN A 89 -4.42 -13.65 -11.01
N LEU A 90 -4.82 -14.64 -11.81
CA LEU A 90 -6.23 -14.99 -11.94
C LEU A 90 -6.67 -15.57 -10.59
N LEU A 91 -7.18 -14.71 -9.71
CA LEU A 91 -7.97 -15.19 -8.58
C LEU A 91 -9.17 -15.92 -9.20
N HIS A 92 -9.23 -17.23 -9.00
CA HIS A 92 -10.40 -18.05 -9.29
C HIS A 92 -11.54 -17.50 -8.44
N PHE A 93 -12.40 -16.67 -9.04
CA PHE A 93 -13.71 -16.38 -8.49
C PHE A 93 -14.50 -17.70 -8.56
N GLN A 94 -14.66 -18.38 -7.43
CA GLN A 94 -15.71 -19.40 -7.29
C GLN A 94 -17.03 -18.67 -7.03
N GLU A 95 -18.06 -19.12 -7.76
CA GLU A 95 -19.45 -18.61 -7.78
C GLU A 95 -20.14 -18.66 -6.42
#